data_AF-A0A0M9AEW7-F1
#
_entry.id   AF-A0A0M9AEW7-F1
#
_cell.length_a   1.000
_cell.length_b   1.000
_cell.length_c   1.000
_cell.angle_alpha   90.00
_cell.angle_beta   90.00
_cell.angle_gamma   90.00
#
_symmetry.space_group_name_H-M   'P 1'
#
loop_
_entity.id
_entity.type
_entity.pdbx_description
1 polymer ?
#
loop_
_entity_poly.entity_id
_entity_poly.type
_entity_poly.pdbx_seq_one_letter_code
_entity_poly.pdbx_strand_id
1 'polypeptide(L)' 'MVYAPFHFAEAPANRLTRSALDPISRIPEYKVSAVRLEKAD' A
#
# COMPACT_ATOMS: atom_id res chain seq x y z
N MET A 1 -9.70 -9.86 -0.18
CA MET A 1 -8.26 -9.63 0.05
C MET A 1 -7.62 -9.26 -1.28
N VAL A 2 -6.78 -8.22 -1.32
CA VAL A 2 -6.12 -7.72 -2.54
C VAL A 2 -4.62 -7.93 -2.40
N TYR A 3 -3.95 -8.29 -3.50
CA TYR A 3 -2.50 -8.38 -3.57
C TYR A 3 -2.00 -7.47 -4.69
N ALA A 4 -0.98 -6.65 -4.41
CA ALA A 4 -0.37 -5.75 -5.39
C ALA A 4 1.15 -5.68 -5.17
N PRO A 5 1.97 -5.87 -6.22
CA PRO A 5 3.42 -5.71 -6.12
C PRO A 5 3.83 -4.23 -6.16
N PHE A 6 5.02 -3.91 -5.63
CA PHE A 6 5.59 -2.56 -5.63
C PHE A 6 6.86 -2.43 -6.50
N HIS A 7 7.14 -3.41 -7.35
CA HIS A 7 8.36 -3.44 -8.18
C HIS A 7 8.30 -2.50 -9.40
N PHE A 8 7.10 -2.17 -9.88
CA PHE A 8 6.90 -1.37 -11.10
C PHE A 8 6.71 0.10 -10.75
N ALA A 9 7.56 0.98 -11.29
CA ALA A 9 7.54 2.41 -11.00
C ALA A 9 6.32 3.12 -11.63
N GLU A 10 5.77 2.56 -12.71
CA GLU A 10 4.61 3.06 -13.44
C GLU A 10 3.31 2.89 -12.64
N ALA A 11 3.22 1.84 -11.83
CA ALA A 11 2.07 1.52 -10.98
C ALA A 11 2.51 1.13 -9.55
N PRO A 12 3.05 2.08 -8.77
CA PRO A 12 3.70 1.77 -7.51
C PRO A 12 2.68 1.62 -6.37
N ALA A 13 2.45 0.37 -5.93
CA ALA A 13 1.45 0.04 -4.89
C ALA A 13 1.67 0.75 -3.55
N ASN A 14 2.91 1.13 -3.23
CA ASN A 14 3.25 1.86 -2.00
C ASN A 14 2.60 3.25 -1.90
N ARG A 15 2.09 3.84 -3.00
CA ARG A 15 1.25 5.05 -2.95
C ARG A 15 -0.05 4.84 -2.16
N LEU A 16 -0.50 3.60 -2.03
CA LEU A 16 -1.68 3.22 -1.25
C LEU A 16 -1.34 2.86 0.21
N THR A 17 -0.06 2.82 0.58
CA THR A 17 0.38 2.51 1.95
C THR A 17 0.18 3.73 2.86
N ARG A 18 -0.36 3.51 4.06
CA ARG A 18 -0.55 4.57 5.06
C ARG A 18 0.81 5.12 5.54
N SER A 19 0.90 6.43 5.77
CA SER A 19 2.11 7.10 6.26
C SER A 19 2.39 6.92 7.76
N ALA A 20 1.51 6.22 8.48
CA ALA A 20 1.70 5.93 9.89
C ALA A 20 2.83 4.91 10.08
N LEU A 21 3.65 5.14 11.10
CA LEU A 21 4.72 4.25 11.50
C LEU A 21 4.37 3.64 12.86
N ASP A 22 4.83 2.41 13.07
CA ASP A 22 4.81 1.79 14.39
C ASP A 22 5.57 2.66 15.41
N PRO A 23 5.00 2.96 16.60
CA PRO A 23 5.58 3.91 17.55
C PRO A 23 6.91 3.44 18.18
N ILE A 24 7.22 2.15 18.11
CA ILE A 24 8.42 1.56 18.73
C ILE A 24 9.51 1.38 17.66
N SER A 25 9.21 0.61 16.63
CA SER A 25 10.16 0.16 15.60
C SER A 25 10.25 1.09 14.40
N ARG A 26 9.27 2.01 14.24
CA ARG A 26 9.13 2.93 13.10
C ARG A 26 8.97 2.23 11.75
N ILE A 27 8.52 0.97 11.74
CA ILE A 27 8.18 0.27 10.49
C ILE A 27 6.83 0.78 9.96
N PRO A 28 6.67 0.90 8.64
CA PRO A 28 5.40 1.26 8.02
C PRO A 28 4.48 0.04 7.85
N GLU A 29 3.19 0.32 7.70
CA GLU A 29 2.14 -0.69 7.58
C GLU A 29 1.98 -1.18 6.13
N TYR A 30 2.92 -2.01 5.64
CA TYR A 30 2.90 -2.47 4.23
C TYR A 30 1.85 -3.54 3.89
N LYS A 31 1.35 -4.26 4.90
CA LYS A 31 0.51 -5.46 4.68
C LYS A 31 -0.98 -5.20 4.88
N VAL A 32 -1.35 -4.01 5.35
CA VAL A 32 -2.73 -3.62 5.61
C VAL A 32 -2.93 -2.21 5.07
N SER A 33 -3.96 -2.03 4.25
CA SER A 33 -4.42 -0.72 3.81
C SER A 33 -5.88 -0.83 3.38
N ALA A 34 -6.69 0.15 3.77
CA ALA A 34 -8.06 0.27 3.32
C ALA A 34 -8.07 0.90 1.92
N VAL A 35 -8.58 0.15 0.94
CA VAL A 35 -8.61 0.57 -0.47
C VAL A 35 -10.00 0.37 -1.06
N ARG A 36 -10.35 1.20 -2.05
CA ARG A 36 -11.55 1.06 -2.87
C ARG A 36 -11.14 0.54 -4.25
N LEU A 37 -11.81 -0.50 -4.73
CA LEU A 37 -11.59 -1.08 -6.06
C LEU A 37 -12.67 -0.60 -7.02
N GLU A 38 -12.25 -0.29 -8.25
CA GLU A 38 -13.11 0.06 -9.37
C GLU A 38 -12.57 -0.60 -10.64
N LYS A 39 -13.40 -0.73 -11.68
CA LYS A 39 -12.92 -1.14 -13.00
C LYS A 39 -12.09 -0.01 -13.60
N ALA A 40 -10.95 -0.35 -14.20
CA ALA A 40 -10.25 0.55 -15.10
C ALA A 40 -11.04 0.65 -16.42
N ASP A 41 -10.94 1.81 -17.08
CA ASP A 41 -11.57 2.06 -18.38
C ASP A 41 -11.06 1.13 -19.49
#